data_AF-A0A9R0IIU7-F1
#
_entry.id   AF-A0A9R0IIU7-F1
#
_cell.length_a   1.000
_cell.length_b   1.000
_cell.length_c   1.000
_cell.angle_alpha   90.00
_cell.angle_beta   90.00
_cell.angle_gamma   90.00
#
_symmetry.space_group_name_H-M   'P 1'
#
loop_
_entity.id
_entity.type
_entity.pdbx_description
1 polymer ?
#
loop_
_entity_poly.entity_id
_entity_poly.type
_entity_poly.pdbx_seq_one_letter_code
_entity_poly.pdbx_strand_id
1 'polypeptide(L)'
;MGRGKVQLKKIENKVNRQVTFSKRRNGLVKKAHEISVLCDADVALIVFSNRGKLSEYSSDTSMENPSKKSMEKILEKYERYCYAEKRLTLNNDPDSQDNWMLDYAYLKSKAELLQRNHRHYLGQELSSLNSKEIQGLELQLDTSLKSIRTRKYRKP
;
A
#
# COMPACT_ATOMS: atom_id res chain seq x y z
N MET A 1 -36.33 4.97 -22.89
CA MET A 1 -37.17 3.76 -23.02
C MET A 1 -36.50 2.61 -22.28
N GLY A 2 -36.93 2.33 -21.05
CA GLY A 2 -36.34 1.24 -20.24
C GLY A 2 -36.83 -0.11 -20.72
N ARG A 3 -35.92 -0.96 -21.20
CA ARG A 3 -36.20 -2.39 -21.40
C ARG A 3 -36.43 -3.03 -20.03
N GLY A 4 -37.40 -3.94 -19.94
CA GLY A 4 -37.93 -4.50 -18.69
C GLY A 4 -36.90 -5.14 -17.75
N LYS A 5 -37.38 -5.56 -16.58
CA LYS A 5 -36.55 -6.12 -15.49
C LYS A 5 -35.70 -7.29 -15.99
N VAL A 6 -34.38 -7.20 -15.77
CA VAL A 6 -33.41 -8.26 -16.12
C VAL A 6 -33.11 -9.09 -14.87
N GLN A 7 -33.02 -10.42 -15.02
CA GLN A 7 -32.61 -11.32 -13.93
C GLN A 7 -31.12 -11.11 -13.56
N LEU A 8 -30.78 -11.18 -12.27
CA LEU A 8 -29.40 -11.14 -11.79
C LEU A 8 -28.72 -12.50 -11.99
N LYS A 9 -28.27 -12.75 -13.22
CA LYS A 9 -27.45 -13.91 -13.59
C LYS A 9 -26.43 -13.51 -14.66
N LYS A 10 -25.46 -14.39 -14.93
CA LYS A 10 -24.49 -14.17 -16.01
C LYS A 10 -25.22 -13.99 -17.34
N ILE A 11 -24.88 -12.92 -18.08
CA ILE A 11 -25.40 -12.69 -19.43
C ILE A 11 -24.60 -13.59 -20.37
N GLU A 12 -25.24 -14.58 -20.98
CA GLU A 12 -24.54 -15.56 -21.82
C GLU A 12 -24.03 -14.95 -23.14
N ASN A 13 -24.87 -14.14 -23.79
CA ASN A 13 -24.50 -13.46 -25.03
C ASN A 13 -23.31 -12.49 -24.79
N LYS A 14 -22.18 -12.77 -25.47
CA LYS A 14 -20.91 -12.05 -25.29
C LYS A 14 -21.03 -10.55 -25.63
N VAL A 15 -21.75 -10.20 -26.69
CA VAL A 15 -21.93 -8.80 -27.13
C VAL A 15 -22.78 -8.03 -26.11
N ASN A 16 -23.91 -8.60 -25.70
CA ASN A 16 -24.77 -7.99 -24.69
C ASN A 16 -24.04 -7.85 -23.35
N ARG A 17 -23.24 -8.84 -22.97
CA ARG A 17 -22.42 -8.79 -21.76
C ARG A 17 -21.38 -7.68 -21.81
N GLN A 18 -20.69 -7.49 -22.93
CA GLN A 18 -19.69 -6.41 -23.11
C GLN A 18 -20.33 -5.02 -23.04
N VAL A 19 -21.47 -4.82 -23.72
CA VAL A 19 -22.20 -3.55 -23.69
C VAL A 19 -22.74 -3.28 -22.30
N THR A 20 -23.29 -4.30 -21.63
CA THR A 20 -23.83 -4.18 -20.27
C THR A 20 -22.72 -3.90 -19.27
N PHE A 21 -21.58 -4.58 -19.36
CA PHE A 21 -20.40 -4.31 -18.53
C PHE A 21 -19.97 -2.85 -18.65
N SER A 22 -19.82 -2.36 -19.87
CA SER A 22 -19.39 -0.97 -20.11
C SER A 22 -20.37 0.05 -19.51
N LYS A 23 -21.69 -0.15 -19.71
CA LYS A 23 -22.71 0.74 -19.16
C LYS A 23 -22.80 0.66 -17.63
N ARG A 24 -22.83 -0.54 -17.05
CA ARG A 24 -22.95 -0.73 -15.60
C ARG A 24 -21.70 -0.29 -14.85
N ARG A 25 -20.50 -0.58 -15.37
CA ARG A 25 -19.24 -0.10 -14.80
C ARG A 25 -19.21 1.43 -14.76
N ASN A 26 -19.58 2.09 -15.85
CA ASN A 26 -19.63 3.56 -15.88
C ASN A 26 -20.69 4.09 -14.89
N GLY A 27 -21.84 3.43 -14.77
CA GLY A 27 -22.85 3.78 -13.75
C GLY A 27 -22.35 3.59 -12.32
N LEU A 28 -21.59 2.53 -12.06
CA LEU A 28 -20.99 2.25 -10.76
C LEU A 28 -19.94 3.31 -10.39
N VAL A 29 -19.07 3.68 -11.33
CA VAL A 29 -18.10 4.77 -11.14
C VAL A 29 -18.79 6.08 -10.80
N LYS A 30 -19.89 6.42 -11.49
CA LYS A 30 -20.69 7.63 -11.16
C LYS A 30 -21.22 7.58 -9.73
N LYS A 31 -21.73 6.44 -9.28
CA LYS A 31 -22.22 6.28 -7.90
C LYS A 31 -21.10 6.35 -6.86
N ALA A 32 -19.94 5.75 -7.15
CA ALA A 32 -18.76 5.87 -6.31
C ALA A 32 -18.29 7.33 -6.18
N HIS A 33 -18.33 8.09 -7.28
CA HIS A 33 -18.04 9.51 -7.27
C HIS A 33 -19.05 10.33 -6.46
N GLU A 34 -20.34 10.09 -6.66
CA GLU A 34 -21.41 10.73 -5.86
C GLU A 34 -21.19 10.51 -4.36
N ILE A 35 -20.90 9.27 -3.93
CA ILE A 35 -20.63 8.96 -2.50
C ILE A 35 -19.41 9.71 -2.00
N SER A 36 -18.32 9.71 -2.77
CA SER A 36 -17.08 10.38 -2.39
C SER A 36 -17.30 11.88 -2.16
N VAL A 37 -18.03 12.54 -3.05
CA VAL A 37 -18.30 13.99 -2.96
C VAL A 37 -19.34 14.31 -1.87
N LEU A 38 -20.46 13.58 -1.82
CA LEU A 38 -21.56 13.88 -0.90
C LEU A 38 -21.22 13.59 0.56
N CYS A 39 -20.34 12.60 0.81
CA CYS A 39 -20.02 12.14 2.14
C CYS A 39 -18.56 12.41 2.55
N ASP A 40 -17.80 13.15 1.74
CA ASP A 40 -16.35 13.39 1.93
C ASP A 40 -15.59 12.09 2.26
N ALA A 41 -15.80 11.08 1.41
CA ALA A 41 -15.29 9.73 1.61
C ALA A 41 -14.24 9.35 0.57
N ASP A 42 -13.17 8.70 1.03
CA ASP A 42 -12.21 8.01 0.17
C ASP A 42 -12.86 6.76 -0.43
N VAL A 43 -13.00 6.69 -1.75
CA VAL A 43 -13.62 5.57 -2.46
C VAL A 43 -12.71 5.07 -3.58
N ALA A 44 -12.42 3.77 -3.58
CA ALA A 44 -11.69 3.08 -4.65
C ALA A 44 -12.54 1.94 -5.24
N LEU A 45 -12.40 1.71 -6.54
CA LEU A 45 -13.06 0.65 -7.28
C LEU A 45 -12.04 -0.01 -8.23
N ILE A 46 -11.93 -1.33 -8.13
CA ILE A 46 -11.07 -2.16 -8.99
C ILE A 46 -11.96 -3.21 -9.66
N VAL A 47 -11.97 -3.25 -11.00
CA VAL A 47 -12.79 -4.18 -11.78
C VAL A 47 -11.94 -4.88 -12.84
N PHE A 48 -11.89 -6.21 -12.77
CA PHE A 48 -11.32 -7.05 -13.82
C PHE A 48 -12.41 -7.58 -14.74
N SER A 49 -12.25 -7.36 -16.04
CA SER A 49 -13.12 -8.01 -17.04
C SER A 49 -12.82 -9.50 -17.14
N ASN A 50 -13.71 -10.26 -17.79
CA ASN A 50 -13.47 -11.68 -18.07
C ASN A 50 -12.26 -11.95 -18.98
N ARG A 51 -11.64 -10.91 -19.57
CA ARG A 51 -10.39 -10.99 -20.34
C ARG A 51 -9.17 -10.56 -19.54
N GLY A 52 -9.31 -10.34 -18.23
CA GLY A 52 -8.24 -9.85 -17.35
C GLY A 52 -7.94 -8.36 -17.48
N LYS A 53 -8.63 -7.62 -18.36
CA LYS A 53 -8.42 -6.16 -18.48
C LYS A 53 -8.86 -5.46 -17.19
N LEU A 54 -7.93 -4.73 -16.58
CA LEU A 54 -8.15 -3.86 -15.43
C LEU A 54 -8.92 -2.60 -15.83
N SER A 55 -9.87 -2.19 -15.00
CA SER A 55 -10.51 -0.88 -15.01
C SER A 55 -10.63 -0.41 -13.57
N GLU A 56 -10.05 0.74 -13.29
CA GLU A 56 -9.97 1.28 -11.93
C GLU A 56 -10.54 2.69 -11.85
N TYR A 57 -10.95 3.07 -10.65
CA TYR A 57 -11.38 4.41 -10.26
C TYR A 57 -10.97 4.65 -8.80
N SER A 58 -10.46 5.84 -8.51
CA SER A 58 -10.24 6.33 -7.15
C SER A 58 -10.79 7.75 -7.04
N SER A 59 -11.35 8.09 -5.90
CA SER A 59 -11.67 9.48 -5.57
C SER A 59 -10.40 10.32 -5.52
N ASP A 60 -10.36 11.44 -6.21
CA ASP A 60 -9.19 12.33 -6.23
C ASP A 60 -9.12 13.14 -4.95
N THR A 61 -8.00 13.07 -4.23
CA THR A 61 -7.77 13.87 -3.01
C THR A 61 -6.85 15.08 -3.22
N SER A 62 -6.39 15.34 -4.46
CA SER A 62 -5.52 16.48 -4.77
C SER A 62 -5.68 16.95 -6.21
N MET A 63 -5.99 18.23 -6.39
CA MET A 63 -5.78 18.98 -7.63
C MET A 63 -4.28 18.96 -7.95
N GLU A 64 -3.81 17.97 -8.70
CA GLU A 64 -2.59 17.93 -9.54
C GLU A 64 -2.23 16.44 -9.76
N ASN A 65 -2.57 15.92 -10.95
CA ASN A 65 -2.37 14.54 -11.42
C ASN A 65 -3.16 13.44 -10.67
N PRO A 66 -4.42 13.15 -11.08
CA PRO A 66 -5.38 12.59 -10.13
C PRO A 66 -5.42 11.04 -10.04
N SER A 67 -5.23 10.30 -11.12
CA SER A 67 -5.81 8.94 -11.16
C SER A 67 -4.98 7.82 -10.52
N LYS A 68 -3.64 7.90 -10.51
CA LYS A 68 -2.81 6.79 -10.00
C LYS A 68 -2.37 6.96 -8.55
N LYS A 69 -1.96 8.19 -8.19
CA LYS A 69 -1.49 8.52 -6.84
C LYS A 69 -2.60 8.40 -5.79
N SER A 70 -3.84 8.73 -6.15
CA SER A 70 -4.97 8.61 -5.22
C SER A 70 -5.33 7.15 -4.92
N MET A 71 -5.24 6.26 -5.92
CA MET A 71 -5.44 4.82 -5.72
C MET A 71 -4.40 4.23 -4.76
N GLU A 72 -3.12 4.52 -4.97
CA GLU A 72 -2.02 4.04 -4.11
C GLU A 72 -2.24 4.45 -2.63
N LYS A 73 -2.67 5.69 -2.39
CA LYS A 73 -2.98 6.21 -1.05
C LYS A 73 -4.15 5.47 -0.37
N ILE A 74 -5.23 5.20 -1.11
CA ILE A 74 -6.39 4.48 -0.56
C ILE A 74 -6.02 3.03 -0.23
N LEU A 75 -5.24 2.37 -1.10
CA LEU A 75 -4.76 1.02 -0.85
C LEU A 75 -3.84 0.95 0.38
N GLU A 76 -2.91 1.89 0.52
CA GLU A 76 -2.04 1.98 1.71
C GLU A 76 -2.87 2.19 2.99
N LYS A 77 -3.90 3.04 2.94
CA LYS A 77 -4.83 3.26 4.06
C LYS A 77 -5.59 1.97 4.42
N TYR A 78 -6.06 1.23 3.42
CA TYR A 78 -6.73 -0.06 3.62
C TYR A 78 -5.80 -1.09 4.26
N GLU A 79 -4.56 -1.23 3.76
CA GLU A 79 -3.56 -2.13 4.33
C GLU A 79 -3.31 -1.81 5.81
N ARG A 80 -3.06 -0.53 6.14
CA ARG A 80 -2.90 -0.04 7.52
C ARG A 80 -4.09 -0.40 8.42
N TYR A 81 -5.32 -0.26 7.91
CA TYR A 81 -6.52 -0.62 8.65
C TYR A 81 -6.61 -2.13 8.90
N CYS A 82 -6.43 -2.95 7.88
CA CYS A 82 -6.42 -4.41 8.02
C CYS A 82 -5.32 -4.89 8.97
N TYR A 83 -4.13 -4.25 8.97
CA TYR A 83 -3.08 -4.53 9.94
C TYR A 83 -3.53 -4.23 11.37
N ALA A 84 -4.18 -3.08 11.61
CA ALA A 84 -4.65 -2.68 12.94
C ALA A 84 -5.81 -3.57 13.45
N GLU A 85 -6.75 -3.91 12.57
CA GLU A 85 -7.87 -4.80 12.88
C GLU A 85 -7.39 -6.22 13.19
N LYS A 86 -6.45 -6.76 12.41
CA LYS A 86 -5.89 -8.11 12.63
C LYS A 86 -5.12 -8.21 13.94
N ARG A 87 -4.49 -7.13 14.44
CA ARG A 87 -3.86 -7.08 15.78
C ARG A 87 -4.87 -7.20 16.92
N LEU A 88 -6.09 -6.71 16.75
CA LEU A 88 -7.15 -6.81 17.77
C LEU A 88 -7.75 -8.22 17.79
N THR A 89 -7.82 -8.91 16.65
CA THR A 89 -8.34 -10.28 16.54
C THR A 89 -7.31 -11.36 16.91
N LEU A 90 -6.00 -11.10 16.76
CA LEU A 90 -4.89 -12.02 17.06
C LEU A 90 -4.61 -12.26 18.55
N ASN A 91 -5.33 -11.59 19.46
CA ASN A 91 -5.27 -11.94 20.89
C ASN A 91 -5.88 -13.33 21.19
N ASN A 92 -6.45 -14.03 20.20
CA ASN A 92 -7.20 -15.28 20.41
C ASN A 92 -6.64 -16.56 19.73
N ASP A 93 -5.58 -16.54 18.91
CA ASP A 93 -5.00 -17.82 18.42
C ASP A 93 -3.55 -17.70 17.89
N PRO A 94 -2.55 -18.45 18.41
CA PRO A 94 -1.14 -18.28 18.04
C PRO A 94 -0.66 -18.96 16.75
N ASP A 95 -1.44 -19.82 16.08
CA ASP A 95 -0.83 -20.89 15.25
C ASP A 95 -1.24 -20.95 13.76
N SER A 96 -1.66 -19.83 13.15
CA SER A 96 -2.05 -19.84 11.73
C SER A 96 -0.95 -19.33 10.77
N GLN A 97 -0.70 -20.16 9.74
CA GLN A 97 0.18 -20.02 8.58
C GLN A 97 0.24 -18.63 7.90
N ASP A 98 -0.73 -17.76 8.18
CA ASP A 98 -0.82 -16.35 7.80
C ASP A 98 0.25 -15.44 8.43
N ASN A 99 0.94 -15.91 9.49
CA ASN A 99 2.04 -15.21 10.13
C ASN A 99 3.26 -15.03 9.20
N TRP A 100 3.52 -16.00 8.31
CA TRP A 100 4.72 -16.01 7.47
C TRP A 100 4.76 -14.93 6.40
N MET A 101 3.62 -14.60 5.79
CA MET A 101 3.59 -13.56 4.74
C MET A 101 3.83 -12.16 5.33
N LEU A 102 3.34 -11.93 6.55
CA LEU A 102 3.46 -10.67 7.28
C LEU A 102 4.86 -10.51 7.88
N ASP A 103 5.37 -11.56 8.51
CA ASP A 103 6.75 -11.61 8.98
C ASP A 103 7.73 -11.45 7.82
N TYR A 104 7.44 -12.05 6.65
CA TYR A 104 8.28 -11.86 5.47
C TYR A 104 8.29 -10.41 4.98
N ALA A 105 7.14 -9.74 4.88
CA ALA A 105 7.08 -8.34 4.44
C ALA A 105 7.81 -7.39 5.41
N TYR A 106 7.62 -7.58 6.71
CA TYR A 106 8.32 -6.82 7.74
C TYR A 106 9.83 -7.11 7.73
N LEU A 107 10.21 -8.38 7.70
CA LEU A 107 11.60 -8.81 7.70
C LEU A 107 12.33 -8.34 6.43
N LYS A 108 11.65 -8.38 5.27
CA LYS A 108 12.17 -7.85 4.00
C LYS A 108 12.40 -6.34 4.08
N SER A 109 11.42 -5.57 4.55
CA SER A 109 11.56 -4.12 4.72
C SER A 109 12.70 -3.78 5.68
N LYS A 110 12.82 -4.55 6.78
CA LYS A 110 13.90 -4.40 7.75
C LYS A 110 15.26 -4.76 7.15
N ALA A 111 15.34 -5.81 6.34
CA ALA A 111 16.57 -6.20 5.64
C ALA A 111 17.01 -5.14 4.63
N GLU A 112 16.09 -4.60 3.83
CA GLU A 112 16.35 -3.53 2.87
C GLU A 112 16.85 -2.25 3.57
N LEU A 113 16.22 -1.87 4.68
CA LEU A 113 16.66 -0.75 5.51
C LEU A 113 18.07 -0.98 6.08
N LEU A 114 18.33 -2.16 6.65
CA LEU A 114 19.66 -2.49 7.20
C LEU A 114 20.73 -2.50 6.12
N GLN A 115 20.44 -3.03 4.94
CA GLN A 115 21.37 -3.05 3.81
C GLN A 115 21.64 -1.64 3.27
N ARG A 116 20.61 -0.78 3.21
CA ARG A 116 20.78 0.64 2.88
C ARG A 116 21.64 1.36 3.91
N ASN A 117 21.38 1.17 5.20
CA ASN A 117 22.19 1.77 6.26
C ASN A 117 23.65 1.28 6.21
N HIS A 118 23.87 -0.02 5.94
CA HIS A 118 25.21 -0.57 5.78
C HIS A 118 25.98 0.11 4.63
N ARG A 119 25.34 0.31 3.47
CA ARG A 119 25.92 1.07 2.36
C ARG A 119 26.27 2.49 2.79
N HIS A 120 25.39 3.18 3.50
CA HIS A 120 25.67 4.53 4.01
C HIS A 120 26.85 4.55 4.98
N TYR A 121 26.99 3.57 5.88
CA TYR A 121 28.16 3.45 6.76
C TYR A 121 29.47 3.17 6.02
N LEU A 122 29.40 2.51 4.86
CA LEU A 122 30.54 2.32 3.96
C LEU A 122 30.83 3.54 3.08
N GLY A 123 30.10 4.64 3.25
CA GLY A 123 30.26 5.87 2.47
C GLY A 123 29.60 5.85 1.09
N GLN A 124 28.71 4.89 0.83
CA GLN A 124 28.01 4.73 -0.45
C GLN A 124 26.64 5.43 -0.44
N GLU A 125 26.19 5.89 -1.62
CA GLU A 125 24.85 6.48 -1.84
C GLU A 125 24.52 7.70 -0.94
N LEU A 126 25.55 8.41 -0.45
CA LEU A 126 25.39 9.56 0.45
C LEU A 126 24.74 10.78 -0.21
N SER A 127 24.77 10.87 -1.55
CA SER A 127 24.13 11.95 -2.31
C SER A 127 22.61 11.99 -2.15
N SER A 128 22.00 10.88 -1.72
CA SER A 128 20.56 10.78 -1.47
C SER A 128 20.13 11.29 -0.09
N LEU A 129 21.09 11.67 0.77
CA LEU A 129 20.85 12.10 2.14
C LEU A 129 20.96 13.62 2.27
N ASN A 130 20.13 14.19 3.14
CA ASN A 130 20.22 15.60 3.49
C ASN A 130 21.27 15.85 4.58
N SER A 131 21.64 17.13 4.79
CA SER A 131 22.70 17.50 5.75
C SER A 131 22.43 17.03 7.18
N LYS A 132 21.16 16.98 7.63
CA LYS A 132 20.81 16.49 8.97
C LYS A 132 20.99 14.97 9.08
N GLU A 133 20.64 14.23 8.03
CA GLU A 133 20.80 12.77 7.98
C GLU A 133 22.29 12.37 7.96
N ILE A 134 23.12 13.13 7.23
CA ILE A 134 24.57 12.92 7.21
C ILE A 134 25.18 13.16 8.60
N GLN A 135 24.80 14.26 9.27
CA GLN A 135 25.24 14.53 10.65
C GLN A 135 24.78 13.43 11.63
N GLY A 136 23.57 12.90 11.43
CA GLY A 136 23.06 11.77 12.22
C GLY A 136 23.90 10.50 12.04
N LEU A 137 24.28 10.17 10.80
CA LEU A 137 25.16 9.03 10.51
C LEU A 137 26.55 9.20 11.14
N GLU A 138 27.13 10.39 11.04
CA GLU A 138 28.42 10.71 11.65
C GLU A 138 28.37 10.49 13.17
N LEU A 139 27.37 11.06 13.86
CA LEU A 139 27.19 10.89 15.30
C LEU A 139 27.02 9.41 15.69
N GLN A 140 26.29 8.64 14.88
CA GLN A 140 26.07 7.22 15.14
C GLN A 140 27.36 6.40 14.98
N LEU A 141 28.17 6.68 13.95
CA LEU A 141 29.49 6.05 13.77
C LEU A 141 30.43 6.39 14.93
N ASP A 142 30.47 7.65 15.35
CA ASP A 142 31.30 8.12 16.46
C ASP A 142 30.92 7.45 17.79
N THR A 143 29.62 7.35 18.06
CA THR A 143 29.09 6.68 19.26
C THR A 143 29.43 5.19 19.24
N SER A 144 29.36 4.56 18.07
CA SER A 144 29.69 3.14 17.88
C SER A 144 31.19 2.89 18.08
N LEU A 145 32.05 3.75 17.52
CA LEU A 145 33.50 3.70 17.72
C LEU A 145 33.89 3.89 19.19
N LYS A 146 33.27 4.86 19.88
CA LYS A 146 33.45 5.05 21.33
C LYS A 146 33.09 3.78 22.10
N SER A 147 31.96 3.15 21.77
CA SER A 147 31.51 1.91 22.41
C SER A 147 32.44 0.71 22.15
N ILE A 148 33.01 0.61 20.95
CA ILE A 148 34.00 -0.43 20.62
C ILE A 148 35.30 -0.20 21.40
N ARG A 149 35.78 1.04 21.47
CA ARG A 149 36.98 1.39 22.25
C ARG A 149 36.78 1.09 23.73
N THR A 150 35.67 1.49 24.33
CA THR A 150 35.41 1.22 25.76
C THR A 150 35.36 -0.27 26.05
N ARG A 151 34.77 -1.09 25.18
CA ARG A 151 34.79 -2.56 25.32
C ARG A 151 36.20 -3.14 25.17
N LYS A 152 37.00 -2.64 24.22
CA LYS A 152 38.37 -3.13 23.97
C LYS A 152 39.35 -2.78 25.09
N TYR A 153 39.17 -1.63 25.74
CA TYR A 153 40.05 -1.15 26.83
C TYR A 153 39.51 -1.46 28.23
N ARG A 154 38.36 -2.13 28.33
CA ARG A 154 37.87 -2.69 29.60
C ARG A 154 38.75 -3.90 29.94
N LYS A 155 39.78 -3.67 30.78
CA LYS A 155 40.53 -4.77 31.41
C LYS A 155 39.54 -5.66 32.20
N PRO A 156 39.76 -6.99 32.24
CA PRO A 156 38.91 -7.91 32.99
C PRO A 156 38.84 -7.53 34.48
#